data_AF-A0A535KB01-F1
#
_entry.id   AF-A0A535KB01-F1
#
_cell.length_a   1.000
_cell.length_b   1.000
_cell.length_c   1.000
_cell.angle_alpha   90.00
_cell.angle_beta   90.00
_cell.angle_gamma   90.00
#
_symmetry.space_group_name_H-M   'P 1'
#
loop_
_entity.id
_entity.type
_entity.pdbx_description
1 polymer ?
#
loop_
_entity_poly.entity_id
_entity_poly.type
_entity_poly.pdbx_seq_one_letter_code
_entity_poly.pdbx_strand_id
1 'polypeptide(L)'
;SEGNEALAWMDNAAREGRYPDVILLDLSMPVMDGSAFLERLRAQWGTAHPFPSIVVITAVITGSDAVTLGVDHVIVKPFHVRYLLDVIGKLTAHSMA
;
A
#
# COMPACT_ATOMS: atom_id res chain seq x y z
N SER A 1 -6.18 6.46 14.59
CA SER A 1 -6.80 5.77 13.45
C SER A 1 -5.70 5.03 12.74
N GLU A 2 -5.98 3.82 12.26
CA GLU A 2 -4.96 2.87 11.82
C GLU A 2 -4.00 3.46 10.77
N GLY A 3 -4.47 4.30 9.84
CA GLY A 3 -3.56 4.96 8.88
C GLY A 3 -2.62 6.02 9.46
N ASN A 4 -3.00 6.76 10.52
CA ASN A 4 -2.05 7.67 11.19
C ASN A 4 -0.98 6.87 11.94
N GLU A 5 -1.34 5.72 12.51
CA GLU A 5 -0.39 4.82 13.16
C GLU A 5 0.56 4.19 12.14
N ALA A 6 0.06 3.83 10.95
CA ALA A 6 0.89 3.36 9.85
C ALA A 6 1.90 4.43 9.38
N LEU A 7 1.47 5.69 9.20
CA LEU A 7 2.38 6.79 8.86
C LEU A 7 3.44 7.02 9.96
N ALA A 8 3.05 6.99 11.23
CA ALA A 8 4.00 7.11 12.34
C ALA A 8 4.99 5.95 12.40
N TRP A 9 4.55 4.72 12.10
CA TRP A 9 5.43 3.56 12.00
C TRP A 9 6.43 3.72 10.86
N MET A 10 5.96 4.17 9.68
CA MET A 10 6.82 4.47 8.54
C MET A 10 7.90 5.47 8.98
N ASP A 11 7.53 6.61 9.58
CA ASP A 11 8.50 7.64 10.01
C ASP A 11 9.57 7.10 10.96
N ASN A 12 9.19 6.21 11.88
CA ASN A 12 10.15 5.56 12.76
C ASN A 12 11.04 4.57 12.02
N ALA A 13 10.50 3.78 11.09
CA ALA A 13 11.26 2.84 10.27
C ALA A 13 12.28 3.57 9.37
N ALA A 14 11.91 4.69 8.75
CA ALA A 14 12.84 5.51 7.96
C ALA A 14 14.01 6.05 8.78
N ARG A 15 13.76 6.47 10.03
CA ARG A 15 14.84 6.93 10.93
C ARG A 15 15.86 5.83 11.24
N GLU A 16 15.45 4.57 11.12
CA GLU A 16 16.30 3.39 11.28
C GLU A 16 16.85 2.87 9.93
N GLY A 17 16.59 3.57 8.81
CA GLY A 17 16.98 3.14 7.47
C GLY A 17 16.22 1.91 6.96
N ARG A 18 15.05 1.60 7.54
CA ARG A 18 14.19 0.50 7.12
C ARG A 18 13.04 1.00 6.26
N TYR A 19 12.95 0.47 5.04
CA TYR A 19 11.93 0.82 4.06
C TYR A 19 11.16 -0.45 3.67
N PRO A 20 9.83 -0.48 3.75
CA PRO A 20 9.07 -1.61 3.24
C PRO A 20 9.17 -1.65 1.71
N ASP A 21 9.19 -2.85 1.15
CA ASP A 21 9.06 -3.04 -0.31
C ASP A 21 7.60 -2.96 -0.75
N VAL A 22 6.67 -3.40 0.11
CA VAL A 22 5.24 -3.50 -0.20
C VAL A 22 4.41 -3.04 0.98
N ILE A 23 3.36 -2.25 0.70
CA ILE A 23 2.28 -1.93 1.63
C ILE A 23 1.00 -2.63 1.15
N LEU A 24 0.34 -3.35 2.07
CA LEU A 24 -1.01 -3.85 1.87
C LEU A 24 -2.00 -2.87 2.51
N LEU A 25 -2.84 -2.22 1.70
CA LEU A 25 -3.84 -1.25 2.15
C LEU A 25 -5.24 -1.84 2.05
N ASP A 26 -5.92 -2.03 3.19
CA ASP A 26 -7.33 -2.43 3.20
C ASP A 26 -8.25 -1.21 3.05
N LEU A 27 -9.04 -1.16 1.97
CA LEU A 27 -10.04 -0.10 1.75
C LEU A 27 -11.40 -0.41 2.38
N SER A 28 -11.56 -1.58 2.99
CA SER A 28 -12.83 -1.98 3.63
C SER A 28 -12.99 -1.37 5.04
N MET A 29 -12.27 -0.29 5.35
CA MET A 29 -12.28 0.37 6.65
C MET A 29 -13.46 1.37 6.78
N PRO A 30 -14.26 1.31 7.85
CA PRO A 30 -15.47 2.14 7.99
C PRO A 30 -15.25 3.64 8.29
N VAL A 31 -14.02 4.18 8.24
CA VAL A 31 -13.75 5.58 8.67
C VAL A 31 -12.64 6.27 7.86
N MET A 32 -11.72 5.53 7.23
CA MET A 32 -10.60 6.13 6.50
C MET A 32 -10.76 5.90 5.00
N ASP A 33 -10.84 7.00 4.27
CA ASP A 33 -10.66 7.00 2.82
C ASP A 33 -9.21 6.62 2.54
N GLY A 34 -8.95 5.39 2.10
CA GLY A 34 -7.58 4.95 1.82
C GLY A 34 -6.90 5.81 0.76
N SER A 35 -7.66 6.58 -0.04
CA SER A 35 -7.15 7.65 -0.88
C SER A 35 -6.41 8.73 -0.06
N ALA A 36 -6.97 9.17 1.06
CA ALA A 36 -6.34 10.17 1.94
C ALA A 36 -5.06 9.62 2.60
N PHE A 37 -5.00 8.32 2.91
CA PHE A 37 -3.76 7.69 3.35
C PHE A 37 -2.70 7.72 2.24
N LEU A 38 -3.06 7.34 1.02
CA LEU A 38 -2.15 7.34 -0.13
C LEU A 38 -1.64 8.75 -0.47
N GLU A 39 -2.50 9.77 -0.42
CA GLU A 39 -2.09 11.16 -0.62
C GLU A 39 -1.05 11.60 0.42
N ARG A 40 -1.30 11.32 1.70
CA ARG A 40 -0.35 11.66 2.78
C ARG A 40 0.96 10.90 2.66
N LEU A 41 0.88 9.60 2.38
CA LEU A 41 2.05 8.76 2.17
C LEU A 41 2.91 9.33 1.03
N ARG A 42 2.31 9.64 -0.12
CA ARG A 42 3.03 10.25 -1.26
C ARG A 42 3.61 11.61 -0.93
N ALA A 43 2.87 12.48 -0.24
CA ALA A 43 3.34 13.82 0.10
C ALA A 43 4.53 13.79 1.09
N GLN A 44 4.53 12.85 2.03
CA GLN A 44 5.57 12.75 3.07
C GLN A 44 6.77 11.92 2.60
N TRP A 45 6.56 10.89 1.78
CA TRP A 45 7.57 9.88 1.46
C TRP A 45 7.99 9.83 -0.01
N GLY A 46 7.15 10.31 -0.94
CA GLY A 46 7.32 10.10 -2.38
C GLY A 46 8.57 10.70 -3.01
N THR A 47 9.26 11.61 -2.32
CA THR A 47 10.49 12.26 -2.83
C THR A 47 11.68 12.10 -1.89
N ALA A 48 11.48 11.69 -0.65
CA ALA A 48 12.51 11.65 0.38
C ALA A 48 13.08 10.24 0.63
N HIS A 49 12.32 9.20 0.26
CA HIS A 49 12.61 7.81 0.63
C HIS A 49 12.29 6.85 -0.52
N PRO A 50 12.89 5.63 -0.54
CA PRO A 50 12.40 4.54 -1.35
C PRO A 50 10.89 4.36 -1.13
N PHE A 51 10.12 4.42 -2.22
CA PHE A 51 8.67 4.35 -2.15
C PHE A 51 8.20 2.91 -2.33
N PRO A 52 7.42 2.34 -1.40
CA PRO A 52 6.94 0.96 -1.50
C PRO A 52 5.93 0.79 -2.64
N SER A 53 5.88 -0.42 -3.21
CA SER A 53 4.73 -0.82 -4.02
C SER A 53 3.47 -0.90 -3.15
N ILE A 54 2.36 -0.39 -3.66
CA ILE A 54 1.07 -0.34 -2.97
C ILE A 54 0.14 -1.40 -3.57
N VAL A 55 -0.29 -2.34 -2.73
CA VAL A 55 -1.34 -3.30 -3.06
C VAL A 55 -2.58 -2.98 -2.24
N VAL A 56 -3.65 -2.64 -2.93
CA VAL A 56 -4.96 -2.42 -2.31
C VAL A 56 -5.69 -3.74 -2.15
N ILE A 57 -6.33 -3.93 -1.00
CA ILE A 57 -7.25 -5.03 -0.71
C ILE A 57 -8.63 -4.44 -0.43
N THR A 58 -9.67 -4.84 -1.17
CA THR A 58 -11.02 -4.28 -1.05
C THR A 58 -12.11 -5.34 -1.21
N ALA A 59 -13.28 -5.11 -0.63
CA ALA A 59 -14.47 -5.94 -0.89
C ALA A 59 -15.18 -5.58 -2.22
N VAL A 60 -14.99 -4.36 -2.73
CA VAL A 60 -15.66 -3.85 -3.94
C VAL A 60 -14.64 -3.10 -4.79
N ILE A 61 -14.64 -3.37 -6.11
CA ILE A 61 -13.97 -2.53 -7.11
C ILE A 61 -15.04 -1.66 -7.77
N THR A 62 -14.83 -0.34 -7.82
CA THR A 62 -15.41 0.51 -8.86
C THR A 62 -14.45 0.54 -10.04
N GLY A 63 -14.95 0.41 -11.28
CA GLY A 63 -14.17 -0.06 -12.43
C GLY A 63 -12.89 0.71 -12.83
N SER A 64 -12.53 1.82 -12.18
CA SER A 64 -11.30 2.60 -12.42
C SER A 64 -10.34 2.68 -11.20
N ASP A 65 -10.61 1.97 -10.11
CA ASP A 65 -9.95 2.23 -8.81
C ASP A 65 -8.43 2.18 -8.84
N ALA A 66 -7.81 1.21 -9.52
CA ALA A 66 -6.34 1.08 -9.53
C ALA A 66 -5.65 2.29 -10.19
N VAL A 67 -6.18 2.72 -11.34
CA VAL A 67 -5.65 3.84 -12.10
C VAL A 67 -5.96 5.16 -11.40
N THR A 68 -7.16 5.29 -10.83
CA THR A 68 -7.57 6.49 -10.07
C THR A 68 -6.75 6.64 -8.79
N LEU A 69 -6.47 5.54 -8.09
CA LEU A 69 -5.70 5.57 -6.85
C LEU A 69 -4.19 5.62 -7.10
N GLY A 70 -3.71 5.22 -8.28
CA GLY A 70 -2.29 5.18 -8.64
C GLY A 70 -1.51 4.08 -7.91
N VAL A 71 -2.14 2.93 -7.68
CA VAL A 71 -1.56 1.80 -6.93
C VAL A 71 -1.07 0.70 -7.87
N ASP A 72 -0.10 -0.10 -7.42
CA ASP A 72 0.54 -1.13 -8.23
C ASP A 72 -0.38 -2.33 -8.49
N HIS A 73 -1.23 -2.67 -7.52
CA HIS A 73 -2.17 -3.78 -7.68
C HIS A 73 -3.43 -3.63 -6.82
N VAL A 74 -4.52 -4.26 -7.26
CA VAL A 74 -5.78 -4.35 -6.50
C VAL A 74 -6.18 -5.82 -6.35
N ILE A 75 -6.49 -6.22 -5.13
CA ILE A 75 -6.95 -7.56 -4.75
C ILE A 75 -8.35 -7.45 -4.18
N VAL A 76 -9.28 -8.23 -4.73
CA VAL A 76 -10.68 -8.27 -4.29
C VAL A 76 -10.88 -9.41 -3.30
N LYS A 77 -11.61 -9.13 -2.21
CA LYS A 77 -12.09 -10.15 -1.28
C LYS A 77 -13.34 -10.85 -1.85
N PRO A 78 -13.49 -12.18 -1.70
CA PRO A 78 -12.52 -13.11 -1.12
C PRO A 78 -11.41 -13.47 -2.12
N PHE A 79 -10.20 -13.69 -1.61
CA PHE A 79 -9.06 -14.15 -2.39
C PHE A 79 -8.37 -15.33 -1.69
N HIS A 80 -7.67 -16.15 -2.47
CA HIS A 80 -6.79 -17.18 -1.91
C HIS A 80 -5.47 -16.57 -1.45
N VAL A 81 -4.97 -17.00 -0.29
CA VAL A 81 -3.68 -16.53 0.26
C VAL A 81 -2.53 -16.76 -0.73
N ARG A 82 -2.57 -17.85 -1.51
CA ARG A 82 -1.57 -18.11 -2.57
C ARG A 82 -1.48 -16.94 -3.56
N TYR A 83 -2.61 -16.42 -4.00
CA TYR A 83 -2.65 -15.30 -4.94
C TYR A 83 -2.02 -14.03 -4.34
N LEU A 84 -2.31 -13.72 -3.06
CA LEU A 84 -1.68 -12.61 -2.36
C LEU A 84 -0.15 -12.78 -2.32
N LEU A 85 0.33 -13.98 -1.98
CA LEU A 85 1.76 -14.27 -1.93
C LEU A 85 2.42 -14.16 -3.32
N ASP A 86 1.75 -14.60 -4.39
CA ASP A 86 2.26 -14.49 -5.75
C ASP A 86 2.38 -13.03 -6.20
N VAL A 87 1.42 -12.17 -5.81
CA VAL A 87 1.48 -10.72 -6.06
C VAL A 87 2.65 -10.09 -5.31
N ILE A 88 2.76 -10.35 -4.01
CA ILE A 88 3.85 -9.80 -3.18
C ILE A 88 5.20 -10.24 -3.73
N GLY A 89 5.36 -11.54 -4.05
CA GLY A 89 6.61 -12.08 -4.59
C GLY A 89 7.03 -11.45 -5.92
N LYS A 90 6.06 -11.08 -6.78
CA LYS A 90 6.35 -10.34 -8.01
C LYS A 90 6.84 -8.92 -7.72
N LEU A 91 6.23 -8.23 -6.77
CA LEU A 91 6.57 -6.83 -6.47
C LEU A 91 7.92 -6.71 -5.75
N THR A 92 8.22 -7.59 -4.80
CA THR A 92 9.50 -7.57 -4.07
C THR A 92 10.69 -7.99 -4.93
N ALA A 93 10.49 -8.83 -5.95
CA ALA A 93 11.55 -9.22 -6.88
C ALA A 93 12.05 -8.06 -7.76
N HIS A 94 11.25 -7.00 -7.94
CA HIS A 94 11.64 -5.81 -8.72
C HIS A 94 12.37 -4.74 -7.87
N SER A 95 12.26 -4.81 -6.54
CA SER A 95 12.88 -3.84 -5.60
C SER A 95 14.38 -4.11 -5.37
N MET A 96 14.86 -5.31 -5.72
CA MET A 96 16.22 -5.80 -5.47
C MET A 96 17.17 -5.68 -6.69
N ALA A 97 16.77 -4.92 -7.72
CA ALA A 97 17.56 -4.68 -8.94
C ALA A 97 17.96 -3.20 -9.05
#